data_AF-A0A7J6USX5-F1
#
_entry.id   AF-A0A7J6USX5-F1
#
_cell.length_a   1.000
_cell.length_b   1.000
_cell.length_c   1.000
_cell.angle_alpha   90.00
_cell.angle_beta   90.00
_cell.angle_gamma   90.00
#
_symmetry.space_group_name_H-M   'P 1'
#
loop_
_entity.id
_entity.type
_entity.pdbx_description
1 polymer ?
#
loop_
_entity_poly.entity_id
_entity_poly.type
_entity_poly.pdbx_seq_one_letter_code
_entity_poly.pdbx_strand_id
1 'polypeptide(L)'
;MAQNSQNYSMTTNGGDDKHRINHFVLSSSSALKIQKGDITEWSIDGASDAIVNAANERMLGGGGVDGAIHRAAGPELRAACHSVPEVRPGVRCPTGEAKITPAFKLPVSHVIHTVGPIYDTHDHPEVLLRSSYRNSLRLAKENNIQYLAFPAISCGVYG
;
A
#
# COMPACT_ATOMS: atom_id res chain seq x y z
N MET A 1 12.43 38.29 -2.50
CA MET A 1 11.82 36.97 -2.80
C MET A 1 12.54 35.95 -1.93
N ALA A 2 11.93 35.57 -0.81
CA ALA A 2 12.58 34.77 0.21
C ALA A 2 12.63 33.30 -0.20
N GLN A 3 13.82 32.71 -0.11
CA GLN A 3 14.05 31.28 -0.28
C GLN A 3 13.39 30.54 0.88
N ASN A 4 12.52 29.58 0.56
CA ASN A 4 11.81 28.78 1.54
C ASN A 4 12.71 27.60 1.96
N SER A 5 13.48 27.79 3.02
CA SER A 5 14.31 26.75 3.63
C SER A 5 13.41 25.73 4.33
N GLN A 6 13.17 24.58 3.68
CA GLN A 6 12.53 23.43 4.32
C GLN A 6 13.47 22.88 5.41
N ASN A 7 13.02 22.91 6.66
CA ASN A 7 13.75 22.32 7.80
C ASN A 7 13.70 20.79 7.70
N TYR A 8 14.74 20.19 7.14
CA TYR A 8 14.98 18.74 7.21
C TYR A 8 15.60 18.40 8.57
N SER A 9 14.83 17.76 9.44
CA SER A 9 15.34 17.20 10.69
C SER A 9 15.67 15.72 10.48
N MET A 10 16.95 15.40 10.23
CA MET A 10 17.46 14.04 10.35
C MET A 10 17.74 13.74 11.82
N THR A 11 16.79 13.09 12.51
CA THR A 11 17.10 12.44 13.79
C THR A 11 17.77 11.11 13.49
N THR A 12 19.10 11.07 13.58
CA THR A 12 19.87 9.82 13.55
C THR A 12 20.00 9.32 14.99
N ASN A 13 19.17 8.35 15.38
CA ASN A 13 19.48 7.54 16.55
C ASN A 13 20.45 6.45 16.09
N GLY A 14 21.68 6.52 16.58
CA GLY A 14 22.71 5.51 16.34
C GLY A 14 22.26 4.14 16.86
N GLY A 15 22.20 3.16 15.95
CA GLY A 15 21.86 1.77 16.21
C GLY A 15 21.54 1.09 14.88
N ASP A 16 22.13 -0.08 14.63
CA ASP A 16 22.00 -0.99 13.48
C ASP A 16 21.23 -0.47 12.25
N ASP A 17 21.88 -0.50 11.07
CA ASP A 17 21.32 -0.17 9.74
C ASP A 17 19.96 -0.83 9.39
N LYS A 18 19.50 -1.78 10.20
CA LYS A 18 18.18 -2.41 10.13
C LYS A 18 17.00 -1.52 10.53
N HIS A 19 17.21 -0.37 11.18
CA HIS A 19 16.11 0.44 11.73
C HIS A 19 16.06 1.91 11.29
N ARG A 20 16.77 2.29 10.22
CA ARG A 20 16.76 3.70 9.78
C ARG A 20 15.41 4.08 9.19
N ILE A 21 14.62 4.81 9.97
CA ILE A 21 13.36 5.44 9.55
C ILE A 21 13.66 6.88 9.14
N ASN A 22 13.41 7.21 7.88
CA ASN A 22 13.44 8.61 7.44
C ASN A 22 12.03 9.19 7.63
N HIS A 23 11.93 10.31 8.36
CA HIS A 23 10.67 10.92 8.74
C HIS A 23 10.56 12.32 8.13
N PHE A 24 9.48 12.57 7.40
CA PHE A 24 9.18 13.82 6.73
C PHE A 24 7.84 14.35 7.20
N VAL A 25 7.83 15.51 7.86
CA VAL A 25 6.59 16.19 8.24
C VAL A 25 6.01 16.87 7.00
N LEU A 26 4.80 16.48 6.60
CA LEU A 26 4.14 17.04 5.41
C LEU A 26 3.19 18.20 5.79
N SER A 27 2.57 18.10 6.96
CA SER A 27 1.70 19.13 7.54
C SER A 27 1.63 18.99 9.06
N SER A 28 0.81 19.82 9.72
CA SER A 28 0.57 19.69 11.17
C SER A 28 -0.13 18.39 11.57
N SER A 29 -0.75 17.67 10.63
CA SER A 29 -1.52 16.45 10.88
C SER A 29 -1.10 15.26 10.03
N SER A 30 -0.03 15.36 9.24
CA SER A 30 0.43 14.27 8.38
C SER A 30 1.93 14.23 8.20
N ALA A 31 2.46 13.01 8.11
CA ALA A 31 3.86 12.74 7.89
C ALA A 31 4.05 11.55 6.96
N LEU A 32 5.17 11.54 6.25
CA LEU A 32 5.65 10.42 5.46
C LEU A 32 6.84 9.78 6.20
N LYS A 33 6.80 8.45 6.33
CA LYS A 33 7.91 7.66 6.85
C LYS A 33 8.40 6.71 5.76
N ILE A 34 9.71 6.66 5.56
CA ILE A 34 10.37 5.67 4.71
C ILE A 34 11.14 4.73 5.62
N GLN A 35 10.74 3.47 5.61
CA GLN A 35 11.27 2.44 6.49
C GLN A 35 11.50 1.15 5.69
N LYS A 36 12.60 0.47 5.95
CA LYS A 36 12.85 -0.89 5.49
C LYS A 36 12.20 -1.87 6.47
N GLY A 37 11.48 -2.87 5.97
CA GLY A 37 10.83 -3.88 6.81
C GLY A 37 9.96 -4.85 6.01
N ASP A 38 9.29 -5.75 6.72
CA ASP A 38 8.22 -6.59 6.19
C ASP A 38 6.87 -5.90 6.40
N ILE A 39 6.15 -5.64 5.32
CA ILE A 39 4.85 -4.95 5.39
C ILE A 39 3.79 -5.79 6.12
N THR A 40 3.94 -7.12 6.17
CA THR A 40 3.00 -8.02 6.85
C THR A 40 3.08 -7.96 8.36
N GLU A 41 4.17 -7.39 8.90
CA GLU A 41 4.40 -7.18 10.33
C GLU A 41 4.16 -5.73 10.76
N TRP A 42 3.84 -4.84 9.81
CA TRP A 42 3.69 -3.42 10.08
C TRP A 42 2.37 -3.11 10.81
N SER A 43 2.45 -2.35 11.89
CA SER A 43 1.30 -1.81 12.63
C SER A 43 1.72 -0.59 13.46
N ILE A 44 0.77 0.30 13.75
CA ILE A 44 0.87 1.38 14.73
C ILE A 44 -0.07 1.11 15.91
N ASP A 45 -1.36 0.94 15.65
CA ASP A 45 -2.38 0.68 16.68
C ASP A 45 -3.28 -0.53 16.39
N GLY A 46 -3.13 -1.15 15.22
CA GLY A 46 -3.88 -2.29 14.71
C GLY A 46 -5.33 -2.01 14.31
N ALA A 47 -5.99 -1.03 14.93
CA ALA A 47 -7.41 -0.75 14.71
C ALA A 47 -7.65 0.25 13.56
N SER A 48 -6.79 1.26 13.44
CA SER A 48 -6.87 2.31 12.43
C SER A 48 -5.77 2.20 11.36
N ASP A 49 -5.11 1.03 11.32
CA ASP A 49 -4.06 0.69 10.38
C ASP A 49 -4.61 -0.02 9.15
N ALA A 50 -3.99 0.25 7.99
CA ALA A 50 -4.08 -0.63 6.85
C ALA A 50 -2.73 -0.75 6.12
N ILE A 51 -2.58 -1.86 5.41
CA ILE A 51 -1.49 -2.05 4.46
C ILE A 51 -2.03 -2.07 3.03
N VAL A 52 -1.23 -1.58 2.10
CA VAL A 52 -1.54 -1.65 0.67
C VAL A 52 -0.89 -2.89 0.07
N ASN A 53 -1.68 -3.66 -0.64
CA ASN A 53 -1.23 -4.79 -1.43
C ASN A 53 -1.08 -4.37 -2.91
N ALA A 54 0.10 -4.61 -3.49
CA ALA A 54 0.34 -4.49 -4.93
C ALA A 54 -0.21 -5.74 -5.64
N ALA A 55 -1.51 -5.72 -5.95
CA ALA A 55 -2.25 -6.84 -6.49
C ALA A 55 -2.20 -6.87 -8.04
N ASN A 56 -2.68 -7.98 -8.60
CA ASN A 56 -3.08 -8.07 -10.01
C ASN A 56 -4.60 -7.91 -10.18
N GLU A 57 -5.07 -7.76 -11.42
CA GLU A 57 -6.48 -7.50 -11.74
C GLU A 57 -7.48 -8.52 -11.17
N ARG A 58 -7.04 -9.77 -10.98
CA ARG A 58 -7.88 -10.85 -10.45
C ARG A 58 -8.06 -10.76 -8.94
N MET A 59 -7.13 -10.13 -8.22
CA MET A 59 -7.08 -10.08 -6.74
C MET A 59 -7.01 -11.43 -6.01
N LEU A 60 -6.70 -12.54 -6.69
CA LEU A 60 -6.73 -13.88 -6.06
C LEU A 60 -5.35 -14.35 -5.54
N GLY A 61 -4.47 -13.40 -5.24
CA GLY A 61 -3.07 -13.61 -4.88
C GLY A 61 -2.15 -13.76 -6.09
N GLY A 62 -0.88 -14.05 -5.79
CA GLY A 62 0.22 -13.96 -6.74
C GLY A 62 1.58 -14.17 -6.06
N GLY A 63 2.64 -13.64 -6.65
CA GLY A 63 4.00 -13.66 -6.12
C GLY A 63 4.37 -12.39 -5.34
N GLY A 64 5.65 -12.23 -5.00
CA GLY A 64 6.17 -11.01 -4.37
C GLY A 64 5.44 -10.63 -3.08
N VAL A 65 5.18 -9.33 -2.91
CA VAL A 65 4.47 -8.78 -1.73
C VAL A 65 3.03 -9.28 -1.62
N ASP A 66 2.33 -9.46 -2.74
CA ASP A 66 0.95 -9.99 -2.77
C ASP A 66 0.90 -11.41 -2.22
N GLY A 67 1.82 -12.27 -2.65
CA GLY A 67 1.97 -13.61 -2.09
C GLY A 67 2.31 -13.60 -0.61
N ALA A 68 3.16 -12.68 -0.14
CA ALA A 68 3.51 -12.55 1.27
C ALA A 68 2.30 -12.14 2.12
N ILE A 69 1.57 -11.13 1.68
CA ILE A 69 0.34 -10.65 2.34
C ILE A 69 -0.70 -11.76 2.41
N HIS A 70 -0.96 -12.49 1.32
CA HIS A 70 -1.91 -13.61 1.32
C HIS A 70 -1.50 -14.75 2.26
N ARG A 71 -0.20 -15.08 2.35
CA ARG A 71 0.29 -16.10 3.29
C ARG A 71 0.11 -15.65 4.74
N ALA A 72 0.44 -14.41 5.06
CA ALA A 72 0.36 -13.87 6.41
C ALA A 72 -1.10 -13.68 6.88
N ALA A 73 -1.97 -13.17 6.01
CA ALA A 73 -3.38 -12.93 6.34
C ALA A 73 -4.20 -14.22 6.52
N GLY A 74 -3.80 -15.31 5.85
CA GLY A 74 -4.52 -16.58 5.85
C GLY A 74 -5.48 -16.75 4.65
N PRO A 75 -6.04 -17.97 4.48
CA PRO A 75 -6.92 -18.31 3.36
C PRO A 75 -8.18 -17.42 3.27
N GLU A 76 -8.62 -16.84 4.38
CA GLU A 76 -9.77 -15.96 4.48
C GLU A 76 -9.61 -14.70 3.62
N LEU A 77 -8.39 -14.19 3.45
CA LEU A 77 -8.13 -13.05 2.57
C LEU A 77 -8.46 -13.38 1.12
N ARG A 78 -8.06 -14.56 0.64
CA ARG A 78 -8.39 -14.99 -0.73
C ARG A 78 -9.90 -15.16 -0.90
N ALA A 79 -10.60 -15.68 0.11
CA ALA A 79 -12.06 -15.79 0.08
C ALA A 79 -12.73 -14.42 -0.01
N ALA A 80 -12.27 -13.45 0.78
CA ALA A 80 -12.78 -12.07 0.73
C ALA A 80 -12.51 -11.40 -0.61
N CYS A 81 -11.31 -11.55 -1.18
CA CYS A 81 -11.00 -11.07 -2.52
C CYS A 81 -11.89 -11.73 -3.58
N HIS A 82 -12.16 -13.03 -3.46
CA HIS A 82 -13.03 -13.75 -4.40
C HIS A 82 -14.45 -13.20 -4.40
N SER A 83 -14.97 -12.79 -3.23
CA SER A 83 -16.29 -12.18 -3.04
C SER A 83 -16.40 -10.75 -3.57
N VAL A 84 -15.29 -10.08 -3.90
CA VAL A 84 -15.34 -8.79 -4.61
C VAL A 84 -15.92 -9.03 -6.01
N PRO A 85 -16.99 -8.31 -6.40
CA PRO A 85 -17.61 -8.48 -7.71
C PRO A 85 -16.63 -8.20 -8.85
N GLU A 86 -16.72 -9.00 -9.90
CA GLU A 86 -16.01 -8.72 -11.14
C GLU A 86 -16.66 -7.52 -11.84
N VAL A 87 -15.84 -6.57 -12.29
CA VAL A 87 -16.29 -5.42 -13.10
C VAL A 87 -16.34 -5.77 -14.59
N ARG A 88 -15.57 -6.80 -14.99
CA ARG A 88 -15.59 -7.47 -16.29
C ARG A 88 -14.99 -8.87 -16.10
N PRO A 89 -15.24 -9.83 -17.01
CA PRO A 89 -14.82 -11.22 -16.83
C PRO A 89 -13.34 -11.35 -16.40
N GLY A 90 -13.10 -11.96 -15.25
CA GLY A 90 -11.76 -12.18 -14.68
C GLY A 90 -11.11 -10.97 -14.02
N VAL A 91 -11.76 -9.82 -13.95
CA VAL A 91 -11.20 -8.57 -13.38
C VAL A 91 -12.07 -8.07 -12.24
N ARG A 92 -11.50 -8.00 -11.04
CA ARG A 92 -12.12 -7.43 -9.83
C ARG A 92 -11.63 -6.01 -9.56
N CYS A 93 -10.35 -5.75 -9.85
CA CYS A 93 -9.74 -4.44 -9.71
C CYS A 93 -8.99 -4.08 -10.99
N PRO A 94 -9.49 -3.14 -11.81
CA PRO A 94 -8.74 -2.66 -12.97
C PRO A 94 -7.40 -2.02 -12.57
N THR A 95 -6.44 -2.00 -13.51
CA THR A 95 -5.21 -1.20 -13.35
C THR A 95 -5.53 0.27 -13.03
N GLY A 96 -4.86 0.83 -12.02
CA GLY A 96 -5.09 2.17 -11.50
C GLY A 96 -6.18 2.27 -10.42
N GLU A 97 -6.95 1.21 -10.18
CA GLU A 97 -8.01 1.17 -9.17
C GLU A 97 -7.55 0.53 -7.85
N ALA A 98 -8.41 0.62 -6.83
CA ALA A 98 -8.21 -0.03 -5.54
C ALA A 98 -9.52 -0.63 -4.99
N LYS A 99 -9.39 -1.68 -4.17
CA LYS A 99 -10.46 -2.37 -3.43
C LYS A 99 -10.00 -2.62 -2.00
N ILE A 100 -10.92 -2.78 -1.06
CA ILE A 100 -10.60 -2.97 0.36
C ILE A 100 -11.23 -4.26 0.89
N THR A 101 -10.52 -4.95 1.78
CA THR A 101 -10.99 -6.13 2.52
C THR A 101 -10.52 -6.08 3.98
N PRO A 102 -11.12 -6.87 4.89
CA PRO A 102 -10.54 -7.10 6.23
C PRO A 102 -9.15 -7.73 6.14
N ALA A 103 -8.29 -7.49 7.13
CA ALA A 103 -6.91 -7.98 7.10
C ALA A 103 -6.67 -9.37 7.74
N PHE A 104 -7.69 -9.93 8.39
CA PHE A 104 -7.67 -11.27 9.00
C PHE A 104 -6.55 -11.44 10.03
N LYS A 105 -5.54 -12.26 9.76
CA LYS A 105 -4.45 -12.55 10.71
C LYS A 105 -3.35 -11.49 10.74
N LEU A 106 -3.39 -10.51 9.84
CA LEU A 106 -2.44 -9.40 9.85
C LEU A 106 -2.67 -8.48 11.07
N PRO A 107 -1.64 -7.78 11.57
CA PRO A 107 -1.74 -6.90 12.73
C PRO A 107 -2.37 -5.53 12.41
N VAL A 108 -3.21 -5.45 11.38
CA VAL A 108 -3.88 -4.22 10.91
C VAL A 108 -5.38 -4.49 10.70
N SER A 109 -6.20 -3.46 10.53
CA SER A 109 -7.64 -3.68 10.36
C SER A 109 -8.04 -4.05 8.94
N HIS A 110 -7.36 -3.47 7.94
CA HIS A 110 -7.70 -3.66 6.53
C HIS A 110 -6.49 -3.91 5.62
N VAL A 111 -6.77 -4.56 4.49
CA VAL A 111 -5.87 -4.60 3.33
C VAL A 111 -6.53 -3.83 2.18
N ILE A 112 -5.82 -2.85 1.64
CA ILE A 112 -6.21 -2.14 0.42
C ILE A 112 -5.45 -2.76 -0.76
N HIS A 113 -6.16 -3.43 -1.65
CA HIS A 113 -5.62 -4.05 -2.86
C HIS A 113 -5.67 -3.05 -3.99
N THR A 114 -4.53 -2.72 -4.58
CA THR A 114 -4.46 -1.84 -5.76
C THR A 114 -3.62 -2.47 -6.85
N VAL A 115 -3.98 -2.18 -8.10
CA VAL A 115 -3.29 -2.74 -9.27
C VAL A 115 -2.50 -1.63 -9.94
N GLY A 116 -1.18 -1.65 -9.74
CA GLY A 116 -0.27 -0.77 -10.48
C GLY A 116 -0.16 -1.19 -11.95
N PRO A 117 0.28 -0.28 -12.84
CA PRO A 117 0.54 -0.62 -14.22
C PRO A 117 1.77 -1.53 -14.34
N ILE A 118 1.79 -2.34 -15.40
CA ILE A 118 3.04 -2.84 -15.98
C ILE A 118 3.65 -1.69 -16.78
N TYR A 119 4.79 -1.17 -16.32
CA TYR A 119 5.31 0.13 -16.72
C TYR A 119 5.63 0.20 -18.22
N ASP A 120 6.23 -0.86 -18.77
CA ASP A 120 6.66 -0.89 -20.16
C ASP A 120 5.55 -1.20 -21.17
N THR A 121 4.35 -1.59 -20.72
CA THR A 121 3.29 -2.09 -21.62
C THR A 121 1.98 -1.34 -21.54
N HIS A 122 1.69 -0.64 -20.44
CA HIS A 122 0.46 0.15 -20.35
C HIS A 122 0.68 1.54 -20.93
N ASP A 123 -0.36 2.08 -21.57
CA ASP A 123 -0.37 3.48 -21.96
C ASP A 123 -0.44 4.38 -20.72
N HIS A 124 0.38 5.45 -20.71
CA HIS A 124 0.45 6.42 -19.61
C HIS A 124 0.62 5.78 -18.22
N PRO A 125 1.67 4.95 -18.01
CA PRO A 125 1.87 4.22 -16.76
C PRO A 125 2.03 5.16 -15.56
N GLU A 126 2.58 6.36 -15.75
CA GLU A 126 2.68 7.39 -14.72
C GLU A 126 1.30 7.86 -14.21
N VAL A 127 0.29 7.89 -15.07
CA VAL A 127 -1.08 8.25 -14.71
C VAL A 127 -1.73 7.12 -13.93
N LEU A 128 -1.60 5.87 -14.40
CA LEU A 128 -2.16 4.68 -13.74
C LEU A 128 -1.52 4.44 -12.37
N LEU A 129 -0.21 4.60 -12.26
CA LEU A 129 0.51 4.49 -10.99
C LEU A 129 0.04 5.57 -10.01
N ARG A 130 -0.09 6.82 -10.47
CA ARG A 130 -0.66 7.91 -9.66
C ARG A 130 -2.08 7.61 -9.20
N SER A 131 -2.92 7.05 -10.07
CA SER A 131 -4.28 6.63 -9.72
C SER A 131 -4.29 5.54 -8.65
N SER A 132 -3.39 4.56 -8.72
CA SER A 132 -3.26 3.48 -7.72
C SER A 132 -3.03 4.04 -6.31
N TYR A 133 -2.08 4.97 -6.17
CA TYR A 133 -1.82 5.65 -4.89
C TYR A 133 -3.01 6.51 -4.44
N ARG A 134 -3.58 7.32 -5.34
CA ARG A 134 -4.71 8.21 -5.01
C ARG A 134 -5.95 7.44 -4.57
N ASN A 135 -6.31 6.38 -5.29
CA ASN A 135 -7.47 5.55 -4.99
C ASN A 135 -7.28 4.79 -3.68
N SER A 136 -6.05 4.33 -3.38
CA SER A 136 -5.73 3.73 -2.08
C SER A 136 -5.90 4.71 -0.92
N LEU A 137 -5.36 5.93 -1.06
CA LEU A 137 -5.52 7.00 -0.06
C LEU A 137 -6.99 7.41 0.13
N ARG A 138 -7.76 7.45 -0.98
CA ARG A 138 -9.20 7.73 -0.94
C ARG A 138 -9.96 6.68 -0.14
N LEU A 139 -9.72 5.39 -0.41
CA LEU A 139 -10.34 4.30 0.35
C LEU A 139 -9.97 4.33 1.82
N ALA A 140 -8.70 4.62 2.15
CA ALA A 140 -8.27 4.76 3.54
C ALA A 140 -9.08 5.85 4.26
N LYS A 141 -9.20 7.03 3.64
CA LYS A 141 -10.01 8.13 4.19
C LYS A 141 -11.47 7.76 4.35
N GLU A 142 -12.09 7.11 3.37
CA GLU A 142 -13.50 6.68 3.39
C GLU A 142 -13.78 5.64 4.49
N ASN A 143 -12.77 4.87 4.90
CA ASN A 143 -12.89 3.82 5.92
C ASN A 143 -12.25 4.23 7.27
N ASN A 144 -12.00 5.53 7.48
CA ASN A 144 -11.43 6.07 8.72
C ASN A 144 -10.07 5.46 9.14
N ILE A 145 -9.26 5.04 8.16
CA ILE A 145 -7.90 4.57 8.38
C ILE A 145 -6.98 5.78 8.60
N GLN A 146 -6.25 5.77 9.71
CA GLN A 146 -5.33 6.86 10.09
C GLN A 146 -3.90 6.59 9.61
N TYR A 147 -3.48 5.32 9.62
CA TYR A 147 -2.13 4.92 9.26
C TYR A 147 -2.16 3.96 8.08
N LEU A 148 -1.38 4.26 7.05
CA LEU A 148 -1.34 3.47 5.81
C LEU A 148 0.10 3.18 5.40
N ALA A 149 0.44 1.91 5.25
CA ALA A 149 1.73 1.49 4.72
C ALA A 149 1.62 1.05 3.26
N PHE A 150 2.54 1.52 2.42
CA PHE A 150 2.65 1.14 1.02
C PHE A 150 3.94 0.34 0.77
N PRO A 151 3.91 -0.70 -0.07
CA PRO A 151 5.09 -1.16 -0.76
C PRO A 151 5.42 -0.20 -1.92
N ALA A 152 6.57 -0.40 -2.57
CA ALA A 152 6.87 0.24 -3.85
C ALA A 152 6.02 -0.41 -4.95
N ILE A 153 4.85 0.16 -5.25
CA ILE A 153 3.91 -0.38 -6.24
C ILE A 153 4.57 -0.39 -7.62
N SER A 154 4.35 -1.47 -8.38
CA SER A 154 4.93 -1.76 -9.69
C SER A 154 6.43 -2.02 -9.75
N CYS A 155 7.24 -1.65 -8.75
CA CYS A 155 8.71 -1.83 -8.74
C CYS A 155 9.22 -3.28 -8.55
N GLY A 156 8.42 -4.27 -8.93
CA GLY A 156 8.75 -5.69 -8.87
C GLY A 156 8.60 -6.33 -10.25
N VAL A 157 7.66 -7.27 -10.38
CA VAL A 157 7.39 -7.96 -11.65
C VAL A 157 6.86 -7.01 -12.74
N TYR A 158 6.35 -5.83 -12.36
CA TYR A 158 5.69 -4.88 -13.26
C TYR A 158 6.60 -3.76 -13.79
N GLY A 159 7.86 -3.68 -13.35
CA GLY A 159 8.81 -2.65 -13.76
C GLY A 159 8.85 -1.45 -12.82
#